data_AF-A0A150QQR5-F1
#
_entry.id   AF-A0A150QQR5-F1
#
_cell.length_a   1.000
_cell.length_b   1.000
_cell.length_c   1.000
_cell.angle_alpha   90.00
_cell.angle_beta   90.00
_cell.angle_gamma   90.00
#
_symmetry.space_group_name_H-M   'P 1'
#
loop_
_entity.id
_entity.type
_entity.pdbx_description
1 polymer ?
#
loop_
_entity_poly.entity_id
_entity_poly.type
_entity_poly.pdbx_seq_one_letter_code
_entity_poly.pdbx_strand_id
1 'polypeptide(L)'
;MADTVENEGDIETISQTTPVSVGDTVRLVFRAYDEATPPFNIKIRSPSGKIIIERVLRDLPTGKPQSASPVEFSASSPGEYKIEIKQLYGKQKGTAVLRVKP
;
A
#
# COMPACT_ATOMS: atom_id res chain seq x y z
N MET A 1 8.43 18.27 5.50
CA MET A 1 7.65 17.81 4.34
C MET A 1 6.77 16.70 4.88
N ALA A 2 5.45 16.88 4.93
CA ALA A 2 4.59 15.91 5.62
C ALA A 2 4.48 14.64 4.78
N ASP A 3 4.96 13.51 5.31
CA ASP A 3 4.85 12.22 4.65
C ASP A 3 3.37 11.94 4.35
N THR A 4 3.07 11.68 3.08
CA THR A 4 1.70 11.38 2.63
C THR A 4 1.27 10.00 3.12
N VAL A 5 2.24 9.16 3.51
CA VAL A 5 2.05 7.80 3.99
C VAL A 5 2.68 7.67 5.38
N GLU A 6 1.88 7.30 6.37
CA GLU A 6 2.37 6.90 7.70
C GLU A 6 2.41 5.37 7.76
N ASN A 7 3.53 4.79 8.19
CA ASN A 7 3.76 3.34 8.18
C ASN A 7 3.98 2.78 9.58
N GLU A 8 3.51 1.55 9.80
CA GLU A 8 3.78 0.75 10.99
C GLU A 8 4.02 -0.72 10.61
N GLY A 9 4.92 -1.39 11.34
CA GLY A 9 5.20 -2.82 11.19
C GLY A 9 6.39 -3.17 10.29
N ASP A 10 6.42 -4.42 9.83
CA ASP A 10 7.56 -5.05 9.15
C ASP A 10 7.53 -4.87 7.62
N ILE A 11 6.41 -4.40 7.08
CA ILE A 11 6.22 -4.16 5.64
C ILE A 11 5.86 -2.69 5.44
N GLU A 12 6.78 -1.95 4.84
CA GLU A 12 6.61 -0.55 4.48
C GLU A 12 5.79 -0.40 3.20
N THR A 13 4.82 0.51 3.21
CA THR A 13 4.12 1.00 2.03
C THR A 13 4.76 2.29 1.56
N ILE A 14 5.13 2.33 0.29
CA ILE A 14 5.73 3.50 -0.35
C ILE A 14 4.77 3.95 -1.46
N SER A 15 4.29 5.19 -1.37
CA SER A 15 3.57 5.80 -2.48
C SER A 15 4.56 6.38 -3.48
N GLN A 16 4.45 5.96 -4.75
CA GLN A 16 5.17 6.58 -5.86
C GLN A 16 4.45 7.81 -6.41
N THR A 17 3.20 8.03 -6.00
CA THR A 17 2.44 9.26 -6.28
C THR A 17 2.48 10.13 -5.02
N THR A 18 3.25 11.22 -5.01
CA THR A 18 3.30 12.15 -3.87
C THR A 18 3.46 13.61 -4.36
N PRO A 19 2.66 14.58 -3.88
CA PRO A 19 1.46 14.42 -3.04
C PRO A 19 0.33 13.68 -3.78
N VAL A 20 -0.72 13.25 -3.06
CA VAL A 20 -1.92 12.62 -3.66
C VAL A 20 -3.14 13.50 -3.46
N SER A 21 -3.85 13.76 -4.55
CA SER A 21 -5.13 14.46 -4.61
C SER A 21 -6.25 13.58 -5.18
N VAL A 22 -7.50 14.01 -5.02
CA VAL A 22 -8.65 13.33 -5.62
C VAL A 22 -8.51 13.30 -7.14
N GLY A 23 -8.79 12.15 -7.74
CA GLY A 23 -8.67 11.89 -9.18
C GLY A 23 -7.33 11.30 -9.59
N ASP A 24 -6.31 11.34 -8.73
CA ASP A 24 -5.01 10.75 -9.05
C ASP A 24 -5.07 9.22 -9.13
N THR A 25 -4.22 8.66 -9.98
CA THR A 25 -3.88 7.24 -9.91
C THR A 25 -2.74 7.05 -8.91
N VAL A 26 -3.07 6.44 -7.78
CA VAL A 26 -2.12 6.11 -6.73
C VAL A 26 -1.38 4.85 -7.11
N ARG A 27 -0.04 4.90 -7.05
CA ARG A 27 0.84 3.75 -7.27
C ARG A 27 1.55 3.41 -5.97
N LEU A 28 1.25 2.23 -5.43
CA LEU A 28 1.85 1.71 -4.20
C LEU A 28 2.84 0.59 -4.51
N VAL A 29 4.03 0.70 -3.93
CA VAL A 29 5.02 -0.37 -3.85
C VAL A 29 5.26 -0.73 -2.39
N PHE A 30 5.73 -1.95 -2.16
CA PHE A 30 5.84 -2.49 -0.82
C PHE A 30 7.24 -3.03 -0.60
N ARG A 31 7.84 -2.65 0.51
CA ARG A 31 9.16 -3.12 0.91
C ARG A 31 9.00 -3.83 2.24
N ALA A 32 9.30 -5.11 2.25
CA ALA A 32 9.45 -5.83 3.50
C ALA A 32 10.89 -5.76 3.98
N TYR A 33 11.08 -5.69 5.30
CA TYR A 33 12.40 -5.89 5.91
C TYR A 33 12.78 -7.38 5.86
N ASP A 34 14.08 -7.68 5.96
CA ASP A 34 14.61 -9.03 5.71
C ASP A 34 13.85 -10.08 6.52
N GLU A 35 13.43 -11.17 5.83
CA GLU A 35 12.64 -12.35 6.26
C GLU A 35 11.20 -12.46 5.71
N ALA A 36 10.61 -11.43 5.10
CA ALA A 36 9.23 -11.55 4.61
C ALA A 36 9.20 -12.21 3.24
N THR A 37 8.60 -13.40 3.19
CA THR A 37 8.43 -14.14 1.94
C THR A 37 6.96 -14.19 1.53
N PRO A 38 6.66 -14.08 0.24
CA PRO A 38 5.29 -14.19 -0.25
C PRO A 38 4.70 -15.59 0.01
N PRO A 39 3.37 -15.74 -0.10
CA PRO A 39 2.40 -14.73 -0.55
C PRO A 39 1.92 -13.77 0.54
N PHE A 40 1.48 -12.58 0.11
CA PHE A 40 0.94 -11.52 0.97
C PHE A 40 -0.50 -11.20 0.58
N ASN A 41 -1.38 -11.02 1.56
CA ASN A 41 -2.70 -10.46 1.32
C ASN A 41 -2.64 -8.94 1.50
N ILE A 42 -3.12 -8.21 0.50
CA ILE A 42 -3.22 -6.75 0.54
C ILE A 42 -4.69 -6.35 0.61
N LYS A 43 -5.00 -5.45 1.53
CA LYS A 43 -6.31 -4.83 1.68
C LYS A 43 -6.17 -3.32 1.70
N ILE A 44 -6.90 -2.62 0.82
CA ILE A 44 -6.99 -1.16 0.82
C ILE A 44 -8.44 -0.78 1.10
N ARG A 45 -8.62 0.05 2.12
CA ARG A 45 -9.91 0.59 2.55
C ARG A 45 -9.96 2.09 2.26
N SER A 46 -11.02 2.53 1.59
CA SER A 46 -11.29 3.96 1.34
C SER A 46 -11.66 4.71 2.62
N PRO A 47 -11.68 6.05 2.59
CA PRO A 47 -12.13 6.88 3.71
C PRO A 47 -13.55 6.55 4.20
N SER A 48 -14.42 6.10 3.30
CA SER A 48 -15.77 5.64 3.62
C SER A 48 -15.83 4.27 4.32
N GLY A 49 -14.69 3.60 4.50
CA GLY A 49 -14.62 2.27 5.09
C GLY A 49 -14.82 1.12 4.10
N LYS A 50 -15.06 1.38 2.81
CA LYS A 50 -15.21 0.34 1.78
C LYS A 50 -13.87 -0.28 1.42
N ILE A 51 -13.80 -1.61 1.29
CA ILE A 51 -12.63 -2.28 0.72
C ILE A 51 -12.66 -2.06 -0.79
N ILE A 52 -11.65 -1.38 -1.32
CA ILE A 52 -11.52 -1.07 -2.75
C ILE A 52 -10.53 -1.99 -3.46
N ILE A 53 -9.58 -2.57 -2.71
CA ILE A 53 -8.67 -3.61 -3.18
C ILE A 53 -8.58 -4.69 -2.10
N GLU A 54 -8.74 -5.94 -2.49
CA GLU A 54 -8.37 -7.12 -1.71
C GLU A 54 -7.78 -8.17 -2.67
N ARG A 55 -6.48 -8.45 -2.56
CA ARG A 55 -5.82 -9.42 -3.44
C ARG A 55 -4.60 -10.06 -2.80
N VAL A 56 -4.29 -11.28 -3.22
CA VAL A 56 -3.07 -12.01 -2.84
C VAL A 56 -1.95 -11.70 -3.83
N LEU A 57 -0.82 -11.21 -3.34
CA LEU A 57 0.41 -11.04 -4.09
C LEU A 57 1.36 -12.20 -3.84
N ARG A 58 1.78 -12.86 -4.92
CA ARG A 58 2.80 -13.92 -4.89
C ARG A 58 4.22 -13.39 -4.93
N ASP A 59 4.40 -12.12 -5.28
CA ASP A 59 5.66 -11.39 -5.24
C ASP A 59 5.34 -9.93 -4.87
N LEU A 60 6.17 -9.31 -4.04
CA LEU A 60 5.97 -7.89 -3.71
C LEU A 60 6.49 -6.98 -4.85
N PRO A 61 5.81 -5.88 -5.14
CA PRO A 61 6.35 -4.77 -5.92
C PRO A 61 7.56 -4.16 -5.19
N THR A 62 8.77 -4.59 -5.54
CA THR A 62 10.01 -4.29 -4.79
C THR A 62 10.77 -3.04 -5.25
N GLY A 63 10.36 -2.38 -6.34
CA GLY A 63 10.98 -1.16 -6.88
C GLY A 63 12.44 -1.28 -7.38
N LYS A 64 12.99 -2.51 -7.53
CA LYS A 64 14.35 -2.81 -8.03
C LYS A 64 14.35 -3.17 -9.53
N PRO A 65 15.52 -3.32 -10.22
CA PRO A 65 15.64 -3.21 -11.69
C PRO A 65 14.78 -4.15 -12.54
N GLN A 66 14.16 -5.17 -11.95
CA GLN A 66 12.97 -5.78 -12.54
C GLN A 66 11.98 -6.18 -11.43
N SER A 67 11.24 -5.21 -10.90
CA SER A 67 10.22 -5.40 -9.86
C SER A 67 8.86 -5.81 -10.43
N ALA A 68 8.08 -6.55 -9.64
CA ALA A 68 6.65 -6.76 -9.91
C ALA A 68 5.89 -5.41 -10.01
N SER A 69 4.79 -5.40 -10.77
CA SER A 69 3.99 -4.20 -11.01
C SER A 69 3.39 -3.62 -9.72
N PRO A 70 3.34 -2.28 -9.54
CA PRO A 70 2.69 -1.65 -8.39
C PRO A 70 1.24 -2.08 -8.17
N VAL A 71 0.75 -1.89 -6.94
CA VAL A 71 -0.70 -1.86 -6.69
C VAL A 71 -1.20 -0.48 -7.07
N GLU A 72 -2.15 -0.42 -8.01
CA GLU A 72 -2.71 0.84 -8.50
C GLU A 72 -4.20 0.97 -8.15
N PHE A 73 -4.63 2.18 -7.80
CA PHE A 73 -6.05 2.54 -7.70
C PHE A 73 -6.28 4.03 -7.92
N SER A 74 -7.51 4.40 -8.28
CA SER A 74 -7.92 5.80 -8.38
C SER A 74 -8.36 6.34 -7.01
N ALA A 75 -7.78 7.45 -6.57
CA ALA A 75 -8.16 8.15 -5.35
C ALA A 75 -9.49 8.92 -5.57
N SER A 76 -10.62 8.25 -5.38
CA SER A 76 -11.94 8.79 -5.69
C SER A 76 -12.52 9.77 -4.67
N SER A 77 -11.93 9.88 -3.47
CA SER A 77 -12.45 10.72 -2.39
C SER A 77 -11.32 11.23 -1.51
N PRO A 78 -11.43 12.44 -0.92
CA PRO A 78 -10.43 12.94 0.01
C PRO A 78 -10.50 12.18 1.33
N GLY A 79 -9.38 12.13 2.06
CA GLY A 79 -9.29 11.54 3.39
C GLY A 79 -8.27 10.42 3.50
N GLU A 80 -8.43 9.59 4.53
CA GLU A 80 -7.46 8.55 4.89
C GLU A 80 -7.82 7.21 4.26
N TYR A 81 -6.92 6.71 3.43
CA TYR A 81 -6.95 5.35 2.90
C TYR A 81 -6.09 4.45 3.79
N LYS A 82 -6.70 3.38 4.32
CA LYS A 82 -6.00 2.42 5.17
C LYS A 82 -5.51 1.26 4.33
N ILE A 83 -4.22 1.00 4.39
CA ILE A 83 -3.55 -0.09 3.69
C ILE A 83 -3.11 -1.11 4.74
N GLU A 84 -3.48 -2.37 4.54
CA GLU A 84 -3.00 -3.49 5.33
C GLU A 84 -2.32 -4.51 4.40
N ILE A 85 -1.13 -4.97 4.78
CA ILE A 85 -0.40 -6.04 4.10
C ILE A 85 -0.06 -7.09 5.15
N LYS A 86 -0.43 -8.35 4.89
CA LYS A 86 -0.20 -9.46 5.81
C LYS A 86 0.41 -10.62 5.06
N GLN A 87 1.51 -11.16 5.55
CA GLN A 87 2.04 -12.43 5.05
C GLN A 87 1.01 -13.53 5.28
N LEU A 88 0.72 -14.35 4.27
CA LEU A 88 -0.36 -15.33 4.34
C LEU A 88 -0.01 -16.51 5.26
N TYR A 89 1.25 -16.94 5.26
CA TYR A 89 1.75 -18.09 6.02
C TYR A 89 2.78 -17.73 7.09
N GLY A 90 2.97 -16.44 7.39
CA GLY A 90 3.93 -15.98 8.37
C GLY A 90 3.36 -14.88 9.26
N LYS A 91 4.23 -14.25 10.04
CA LYS A 91 3.83 -13.27 11.08
C LYS A 91 3.97 -11.82 10.62
N GLN A 92 4.64 -11.60 9.49
CA GLN A 92 4.97 -10.25 9.04
C GLN A 92 3.72 -9.52 8.58
N LYS A 93 3.64 -8.26 8.99
CA LYS A 93 2.53 -7.38 8.63
C LYS A 93 3.01 -5.94 8.54
N GLY A 94 2.35 -5.19 7.68
CA GLY A 94 2.49 -3.75 7.57
C GLY A 94 1.12 -3.10 7.54
N THR A 95 1.01 -1.95 8.19
CA THR A 95 -0.14 -1.06 8.04
C THR A 95 0.34 0.31 7.63
N ALA A 96 -0.41 0.95 6.74
CA ALA A 96 -0.11 2.30 6.33
C ALA A 96 -1.37 3.15 6.18
N VAL A 97 -1.24 4.45 6.45
CA VAL A 97 -2.29 5.45 6.25
C VAL A 97 -1.83 6.40 5.15
N LEU A 98 -2.50 6.35 4.00
CA LEU A 98 -2.30 7.30 2.91
C LEU A 98 -3.32 8.44 3.03
N ARG A 99 -2.83 9.68 3.14
CA ARG A 99 -3.69 10.88 3.17
C ARG A 99 -3.87 11.45 1.77
N VAL A 100 -5.13 11.49 1.31
CA VAL A 100 -5.52 12.08 0.03
C VAL A 100 -6.14 13.47 0.26
N LYS A 101 -5.58 14.48 -0.40
CA LYS A 101 -6.11 15.85 -0.37
C LYS A 101 -7.27 16.01 -1.35
N PRO A 102 -8.15 17.00 -1.16
CA PRO A 102 -9.13 17.38 -2.17
C PRO A 102 -8.52 17.59 -3.56
#